data_AF-A0A2V5ZRA3-F1
#
_entry.id   AF-A0A2V5ZRA3-F1
#
_cell.length_a   1.000
_cell.length_b   1.000
_cell.length_c   1.000
_cell.angle_alpha   90.00
_cell.angle_beta   90.00
_cell.angle_gamma   90.00
#
_symmetry.space_group_name_H-M   'P 1'
#
loop_
_entity.id
_entity.type
_entity.pdbx_description
1 polymer ?
#
loop_
_entity_poly.entity_id
_entity_poly.type
_entity_poly.pdbx_seq_one_letter_code
_entity_poly.pdbx_strand_id
1 'polypeptide(L)'
;MRSWNLFIPLFLSCSVAFAFESRLPLNTVFKGQDQFNRLVAKAKSGNWKALPIGERTAAVGQALVGTRYKHFTLEIDNRVESPSVNFQGMDCWTFFEIALSFARMLNEPESNWTPERLLHYIELDRYRGGACTGEYLSRLHYLEDWLYDNDRRGLVEDMTRDLG
;
A
#
# COMPACT_ATOMS: atom_id res chain seq x y z
N MET A 1 22.83 65.33 -1.70
CA MET A 1 23.16 64.15 -0.87
C MET A 1 22.54 62.93 -1.55
N ARG A 2 23.36 62.02 -2.08
CA ARG A 2 22.96 60.83 -2.85
C ARG A 2 22.38 59.77 -1.90
N SER A 3 21.12 59.39 -2.07
CA SER A 3 20.56 58.19 -1.45
C SER A 3 20.72 57.02 -2.43
N TRP A 4 21.61 56.09 -2.11
CA TRP A 4 21.69 54.78 -2.75
C TRP A 4 20.59 53.88 -2.19
N ASN A 5 19.61 53.52 -3.01
CA ASN A 5 18.73 52.40 -2.70
C ASN A 5 19.42 51.13 -3.22
N LEU A 6 19.91 50.32 -2.30
CA LEU A 6 20.46 48.99 -2.55
C LEU A 6 19.35 48.07 -3.07
N PHE A 7 19.43 47.67 -4.34
CA PHE A 7 18.67 46.55 -4.88
C PHE A 7 19.27 45.25 -4.35
N ILE A 8 18.56 44.56 -3.44
CA ILE A 8 18.88 43.20 -3.02
C ILE A 8 18.17 42.24 -3.99
N PRO A 9 18.89 41.42 -4.78
CA PRO A 9 18.24 40.43 -5.61
C PRO A 9 17.78 39.28 -4.70
N LEU A 10 16.46 39.12 -4.59
CA LEU A 10 15.84 37.99 -3.92
C LEU A 10 16.10 36.74 -4.78
N PHE A 11 17.14 35.98 -4.45
CA PHE A 11 17.39 34.67 -5.05
C PHE A 11 16.28 33.71 -4.63
N LEU A 12 15.33 33.47 -5.53
CA LEU A 12 14.32 32.43 -5.40
C LEU A 12 15.03 31.08 -5.58
N SER A 13 15.54 30.52 -4.48
CA SER A 13 16.02 29.14 -4.48
C SER A 13 14.80 28.23 -4.64
N CYS A 14 14.59 27.75 -5.87
CA CYS A 14 13.65 26.69 -6.16
C CYS A 14 14.17 25.41 -5.48
N SER A 15 13.70 25.14 -4.26
CA SER A 15 13.96 23.88 -3.58
C SER A 15 13.21 22.79 -4.34
N VAL A 16 13.90 22.16 -5.28
CA VAL A 16 13.45 20.89 -5.86
C VAL A 16 13.50 19.90 -4.71
N ALA A 17 12.36 19.63 -4.08
CA ALA A 17 12.24 18.61 -3.06
C ALA A 17 12.67 17.27 -3.69
N PHE A 18 13.78 16.72 -3.22
CA PHE A 18 14.21 15.35 -3.51
C PHE A 18 13.20 14.38 -2.90
N ALA A 19 12.09 14.13 -3.60
CA ALA A 19 11.03 13.22 -3.14
C ALA A 19 10.99 11.91 -3.93
N PHE A 20 12.09 11.49 -4.56
CA PHE A 20 12.04 10.36 -5.50
C PHE A 20 13.21 9.37 -5.44
N GLU A 21 13.73 9.09 -4.24
CA GLU A 21 14.78 8.06 -4.08
C GLU A 21 14.66 7.26 -2.77
N SER A 22 13.44 6.95 -2.32
CA SER A 22 13.21 6.19 -1.08
C SER A 22 12.60 4.80 -1.27
N ARG A 23 12.45 4.32 -2.51
CA ARG A 23 11.81 3.01 -2.77
C ARG A 23 12.85 1.93 -3.06
N LEU A 24 12.81 0.86 -2.27
CA LEU A 24 13.63 -0.33 -2.48
C LEU A 24 13.32 -0.96 -3.86
N PRO A 25 14.26 -1.71 -4.46
CA PRO A 25 14.04 -2.39 -5.73
C PRO A 25 12.82 -3.32 -5.73
N LEU A 26 12.13 -3.46 -6.88
CA LEU A 26 10.90 -4.27 -6.99
C LEU A 26 11.11 -5.73 -6.54
N ASN A 27 12.24 -6.33 -6.89
CA ASN A 27 12.56 -7.69 -6.48
C ASN A 27 12.81 -7.84 -4.97
N THR A 28 13.03 -6.74 -4.24
CA THR A 28 13.11 -6.71 -2.78
C THR A 28 11.71 -6.63 -2.17
N VAL A 29 10.87 -5.72 -2.67
CA VAL A 29 9.55 -5.42 -2.09
C VAL A 29 8.44 -6.36 -2.55
N PHE A 30 8.63 -7.08 -3.65
CA PHE A 30 7.61 -7.96 -4.22
C PHE A 30 8.13 -9.37 -4.41
N LYS A 31 7.57 -10.32 -3.68
CA LYS A 31 7.93 -11.74 -3.77
C LYS A 31 6.74 -12.57 -4.24
N GLY A 32 6.98 -13.45 -5.21
CA GLY A 32 5.98 -14.41 -5.71
C GLY A 32 5.16 -13.92 -6.91
N GLN A 33 5.83 -13.42 -7.94
CA GLN A 33 5.21 -13.00 -9.21
C GLN A 33 4.27 -14.06 -9.81
N ASP A 34 4.66 -15.34 -9.78
CA ASP A 34 3.83 -16.41 -10.33
C ASP A 34 2.51 -16.58 -9.57
N GLN A 35 2.52 -16.39 -8.25
CA GLN A 35 1.30 -16.46 -7.45
C GLN A 35 0.40 -15.25 -7.71
N PHE A 36 0.97 -14.05 -7.87
CA PHE A 36 0.24 -12.87 -8.33
C PHE A 36 -0.43 -13.12 -9.68
N ASN A 37 0.32 -13.63 -10.66
CA ASN A 37 -0.20 -13.93 -12.00
C ASN A 37 -1.34 -14.97 -11.96
N ARG A 38 -1.19 -16.03 -11.13
CA ARG A 38 -2.26 -17.02 -10.90
C ARG A 38 -3.50 -16.38 -10.29
N LEU A 39 -3.33 -15.47 -9.33
CA LEU A 39 -4.45 -14.79 -8.67
C LEU A 39 -5.17 -13.84 -9.64
N VAL A 40 -4.44 -13.11 -10.47
CA VAL A 40 -5.00 -12.31 -11.58
C VAL A 40 -5.80 -13.19 -12.53
N ALA A 41 -5.25 -14.35 -12.94
CA ALA A 41 -5.96 -15.27 -13.82
C ALA A 41 -7.27 -15.79 -13.20
N LYS A 42 -7.25 -16.16 -11.91
CA LYS A 42 -8.46 -16.55 -11.16
C LYS A 42 -9.48 -15.41 -11.09
N ALA A 43 -9.02 -14.18 -10.84
CA ALA A 43 -9.88 -13.00 -10.79
C ALA A 43 -10.58 -12.72 -12.13
N LYS A 44 -9.86 -12.89 -13.25
CA LYS A 44 -10.43 -12.80 -14.61
C LYS A 44 -11.48 -13.90 -14.83
N SER A 45 -11.13 -15.15 -14.58
CA SER A 45 -12.04 -16.28 -14.80
C SER A 45 -13.30 -16.21 -13.93
N GLY A 46 -13.18 -15.67 -12.72
CA GLY A 46 -14.28 -15.53 -11.77
C GLY A 46 -15.03 -14.20 -11.86
N ASN A 47 -14.67 -13.31 -12.80
CA ASN A 47 -15.22 -11.96 -12.91
C ASN A 47 -15.26 -11.20 -11.58
N TRP A 48 -14.19 -11.30 -10.78
CA TRP A 48 -14.19 -10.73 -9.41
C TRP A 48 -14.31 -9.20 -9.38
N LYS A 49 -13.96 -8.51 -10.48
CA LYS A 49 -14.18 -7.07 -10.61
C LYS A 49 -15.65 -6.67 -10.49
N ALA A 50 -16.59 -7.55 -10.85
CA ALA A 50 -18.02 -7.26 -10.71
C ALA A 50 -18.53 -7.44 -9.28
N LEU A 51 -17.78 -8.11 -8.40
CA LEU A 51 -18.16 -8.32 -7.01
C LEU A 51 -18.04 -7.01 -6.21
N PRO A 52 -18.94 -6.75 -5.24
CA PRO A 52 -18.73 -5.69 -4.26
C PRO A 52 -17.46 -5.94 -3.44
N ILE A 53 -16.91 -4.89 -2.82
CA ILE A 53 -15.56 -4.94 -2.23
C ILE A 53 -15.41 -6.01 -1.15
N GLY A 54 -16.46 -6.26 -0.35
CA GLY A 54 -16.46 -7.31 0.68
C GLY A 54 -16.32 -8.71 0.09
N GLU A 55 -17.21 -9.08 -0.84
CA GLU A 55 -17.18 -10.37 -1.52
C GLU A 55 -15.91 -10.53 -2.36
N ARG A 56 -15.44 -9.45 -2.98
CA ARG A 56 -14.19 -9.45 -3.75
C ARG A 56 -12.98 -9.72 -2.86
N THR A 57 -12.91 -9.07 -1.70
CA THR A 57 -11.85 -9.29 -0.70
C THR A 57 -11.89 -10.73 -0.18
N ALA A 58 -13.08 -11.25 0.11
CA ALA A 58 -13.26 -12.63 0.53
C ALA A 58 -12.82 -13.64 -0.56
N ALA A 59 -13.16 -13.40 -1.83
CA ALA A 59 -12.74 -14.25 -2.95
C ALA A 59 -11.21 -14.28 -3.11
N VAL A 60 -10.54 -13.14 -2.96
CA VAL A 60 -9.09 -13.08 -2.94
C VAL A 60 -8.51 -13.87 -1.77
N GLY A 61 -9.03 -13.64 -0.55
CA GLY A 61 -8.58 -14.34 0.65
C GLY A 61 -8.71 -15.86 0.54
N GLN A 62 -9.84 -16.34 0.02
CA GLN A 62 -10.05 -17.77 -0.25
C GLN A 62 -9.04 -18.33 -1.26
N ALA A 63 -8.70 -17.57 -2.29
CA ALA A 63 -7.72 -18.00 -3.29
C ALA A 63 -6.26 -18.03 -2.78
N LEU A 64 -5.99 -17.39 -1.63
CA LEU A 64 -4.72 -17.42 -0.93
C LEU A 64 -4.61 -18.56 0.11
N VAL A 65 -5.68 -19.32 0.35
CA VAL A 65 -5.65 -20.52 1.20
C VAL A 65 -4.54 -21.48 0.74
N GLY A 66 -3.76 -21.95 1.70
CA GLY A 66 -2.58 -22.78 1.46
C GLY A 66 -1.26 -22.01 1.33
N THR A 67 -1.30 -20.67 1.31
CA THR A 67 -0.09 -19.86 1.48
C THR A 67 0.52 -20.12 2.86
N ARG A 68 1.84 -20.31 2.93
CA ARG A 68 2.52 -20.61 4.20
C ARG A 68 2.45 -19.44 5.15
N TYR A 69 2.31 -19.74 6.45
CA TYR A 69 2.50 -18.73 7.48
C TYR A 69 3.98 -18.32 7.58
N LYS A 70 4.27 -17.02 7.65
CA LYS A 70 5.61 -16.48 7.85
C LYS A 70 5.55 -15.13 8.58
N HIS A 71 6.26 -15.02 9.70
CA HIS A 71 6.41 -13.77 10.46
C HIS A 71 7.54 -12.89 9.92
N PHE A 72 7.58 -11.60 10.30
CA PHE A 72 8.60 -10.61 9.90
C PHE A 72 8.76 -10.47 8.37
N THR A 73 7.68 -10.63 7.61
CA THR A 73 7.70 -10.52 6.14
C THR A 73 7.86 -9.07 5.66
N LEU A 74 7.63 -8.09 6.52
CA LEU A 74 7.79 -6.66 6.25
C LEU A 74 9.18 -6.13 6.61
N GLU A 75 9.97 -6.86 7.38
CA GLU A 75 11.32 -6.46 7.81
C GLU A 75 12.35 -6.80 6.72
N ILE A 76 12.24 -6.11 5.58
CA ILE A 76 12.97 -6.43 4.34
C ILE A 76 14.27 -5.63 4.15
N ASP A 77 14.48 -4.59 4.94
CA ASP A 77 15.68 -3.75 4.94
C ASP A 77 15.89 -3.15 6.34
N ASN A 78 17.15 -2.85 6.70
CA ASN A 78 17.51 -2.34 8.03
C ASN A 78 17.44 -0.80 8.14
N ARG A 79 17.17 -0.09 7.04
CA ARG A 79 17.28 1.38 6.97
C ARG A 79 16.08 2.03 6.30
N VAL A 80 15.48 1.37 5.32
CA VAL A 80 14.43 1.95 4.48
C VAL A 80 13.15 1.13 4.62
N GLU A 81 12.12 1.73 5.19
CA GLU A 81 10.76 1.20 5.15
C GLU A 81 10.19 1.36 3.72
N SER A 82 9.53 0.32 3.22
CA SER A 82 8.93 0.35 1.89
C SER A 82 7.68 -0.53 1.85
N PRO A 83 6.62 -0.11 1.12
CA PRO A 83 5.47 -0.96 0.85
C PRO A 83 5.95 -2.26 0.21
N SER A 84 5.42 -3.38 0.67
CA SER A 84 5.89 -4.70 0.26
C SER A 84 4.81 -5.77 0.33
N VAL A 85 4.96 -6.78 -0.53
CA VAL A 85 4.05 -7.92 -0.70
C VAL A 85 4.88 -9.19 -0.80
N ASN A 86 4.47 -10.22 -0.06
CA ASN A 86 5.11 -11.53 -0.09
C ASN A 86 4.09 -12.66 -0.28
N PHE A 87 3.94 -13.12 -1.52
CA PHE A 87 3.09 -14.28 -1.83
C PHE A 87 3.74 -15.64 -1.52
N GLN A 88 4.99 -15.68 -1.02
CA GLN A 88 5.65 -16.91 -0.60
C GLN A 88 5.41 -17.24 0.90
N GLY A 89 4.94 -16.25 1.67
CA GLY A 89 4.49 -16.45 3.03
C GLY A 89 3.94 -15.16 3.63
N MET A 90 2.90 -15.29 4.46
CA MET A 90 2.17 -14.18 5.07
C MET A 90 1.93 -14.46 6.55
N ASP A 91 1.75 -13.41 7.34
CA ASP A 91 1.12 -13.49 8.66
C ASP A 91 -0.35 -13.07 8.57
N CYS A 92 -1.03 -12.96 9.72
CA CYS A 92 -2.43 -12.53 9.74
C CYS A 92 -2.64 -11.12 9.16
N TRP A 93 -1.70 -10.21 9.41
CA TRP A 93 -1.77 -8.81 9.01
C TRP A 93 -1.57 -8.66 7.51
N THR A 94 -0.46 -9.19 7.00
CA THR A 94 -0.12 -9.12 5.58
C THR A 94 -1.08 -9.91 4.71
N PHE A 95 -1.68 -10.99 5.21
CA PHE A 95 -2.78 -11.68 4.52
C PHE A 95 -3.98 -10.76 4.32
N PHE A 96 -4.45 -10.10 5.38
CA PHE A 96 -5.58 -9.18 5.35
C PHE A 96 -5.33 -8.03 4.36
N GLU A 97 -4.18 -7.36 4.48
CA GLU A 97 -3.82 -6.23 3.63
C GLU A 97 -3.71 -6.66 2.16
N ILE A 98 -3.05 -7.77 1.86
CA ILE A 98 -2.92 -8.26 0.49
C ILE A 98 -4.30 -8.58 -0.09
N ALA A 99 -5.20 -9.19 0.68
CA ALA A 99 -6.55 -9.50 0.20
C ALA A 99 -7.34 -8.23 -0.14
N LEU A 100 -7.35 -7.24 0.78
CA LEU A 100 -8.07 -5.98 0.59
C LEU A 100 -7.47 -5.13 -0.53
N SER A 101 -6.15 -4.91 -0.51
CA SER A 101 -5.47 -4.09 -1.51
C SER A 101 -5.54 -4.71 -2.90
N PHE A 102 -5.51 -6.04 -3.04
CA PHE A 102 -5.74 -6.70 -4.32
C PHE A 102 -7.18 -6.50 -4.81
N ALA A 103 -8.17 -6.59 -3.91
CA ALA A 103 -9.56 -6.31 -4.26
C ALA A 103 -9.78 -4.85 -4.72
N ARG A 104 -9.09 -3.89 -4.09
CA ARG A 104 -9.05 -2.49 -4.56
C ARG A 104 -8.41 -2.36 -5.94
N MET A 105 -7.25 -3.00 -6.18
CA MET A 105 -6.59 -3.02 -7.48
C MET A 105 -7.51 -3.56 -8.60
N LEU A 106 -8.26 -4.63 -8.33
CA LEU A 106 -9.21 -5.19 -9.29
C LEU A 106 -10.33 -4.21 -9.70
N ASN A 107 -10.56 -3.15 -8.92
CA ASN A 107 -11.53 -2.10 -9.28
C ASN A 107 -11.04 -1.21 -10.43
N GLU A 108 -9.73 -1.17 -10.66
CA GLU A 108 -9.13 -0.41 -11.76
C GLU A 108 -9.34 -1.12 -13.11
N PRO A 109 -9.12 -0.44 -14.25
CA PRO A 109 -8.99 -1.09 -15.56
C PRO A 109 -7.97 -2.24 -15.51
N GLU A 110 -8.23 -3.33 -16.23
CA GLU A 110 -7.35 -4.53 -16.19
C GLU A 110 -5.90 -4.24 -16.59
N SER A 111 -5.66 -3.19 -17.38
CA SER A 111 -4.32 -2.71 -17.74
C SER A 111 -3.48 -2.30 -16.53
N ASN A 112 -4.12 -2.00 -15.40
CA ASN A 112 -3.47 -1.57 -14.17
C ASN A 112 -3.32 -2.72 -13.15
N TRP A 113 -3.66 -3.96 -13.49
CA TRP A 113 -3.52 -5.10 -12.58
C TRP A 113 -2.07 -5.57 -12.53
N THR A 114 -1.21 -4.76 -11.93
CA THR A 114 0.24 -4.96 -11.88
C THR A 114 0.76 -5.04 -10.44
N PRO A 115 1.95 -5.63 -10.20
CA PRO A 115 2.62 -5.62 -8.90
C PRO A 115 2.74 -4.22 -8.30
N GLU A 116 3.09 -3.22 -9.10
CA GLU A 116 3.26 -1.82 -8.68
C GLU A 116 1.93 -1.24 -8.22
N ARG A 117 0.83 -1.59 -8.88
CA ARG A 117 -0.50 -1.12 -8.47
C ARG A 117 -0.96 -1.77 -7.18
N LEU A 118 -0.66 -3.05 -6.98
CA LEU A 118 -0.91 -3.71 -5.71
C LEU A 118 -0.11 -3.03 -4.59
N LEU A 119 1.18 -2.75 -4.82
CA LEU A 119 2.04 -2.03 -3.87
C LEU A 119 1.52 -0.62 -3.56
N HIS A 120 0.93 0.07 -4.54
CA HIS A 120 0.27 1.35 -4.31
C HIS A 120 -0.91 1.25 -3.33
N TYR A 121 -1.78 0.24 -3.48
CA TYR A 121 -2.89 0.05 -2.54
C TYR A 121 -2.40 -0.43 -1.16
N ILE A 122 -1.34 -1.24 -1.10
CA ILE A 122 -0.67 -1.58 0.16
C ILE A 122 -0.14 -0.31 0.82
N GLU A 123 0.48 0.60 0.07
CA GLU A 123 0.97 1.88 0.59
C GLU A 123 -0.17 2.73 1.14
N LEU A 124 -1.27 2.81 0.37
CA LEU A 124 -2.46 3.56 0.74
C LEU A 124 -3.08 3.05 2.05
N ASP A 125 -3.16 1.73 2.25
CA ASP A 125 -3.80 1.14 3.42
C ASP A 125 -2.84 1.10 4.64
N ARG A 126 -1.58 0.71 4.45
CA ARG A 126 -0.62 0.35 5.54
C ARG A 126 0.06 1.54 6.21
N TYR A 127 0.19 2.67 5.52
CA TYR A 127 0.98 3.81 6.02
C TYR A 127 0.09 4.97 6.43
N ARG A 128 0.52 5.69 7.48
CA ARG A 128 -0.18 6.85 8.00
C ARG A 128 -0.36 7.90 6.92
N GLY A 129 -1.58 8.38 6.74
CA GLY A 129 -1.88 9.32 5.65
C GLY A 129 -1.76 8.72 4.24
N GLY A 130 -1.59 7.41 4.12
CA GLY A 130 -1.46 6.68 2.85
C GLY A 130 -0.13 6.87 2.13
N ALA A 131 0.94 7.25 2.83
CA ALA A 131 2.24 7.50 2.23
C ALA A 131 3.38 6.88 3.05
N CYS A 132 4.21 6.04 2.42
CA CYS A 132 5.42 5.54 3.04
C CYS A 132 6.53 6.59 2.93
N THR A 133 7.02 7.05 4.08
CA THR A 133 8.06 8.10 4.13
C THR A 133 9.48 7.55 4.07
N GLY A 134 9.65 6.22 4.07
CA GLY A 134 10.94 5.56 4.26
C GLY A 134 11.26 5.29 5.74
N GLU A 135 10.51 5.89 6.67
CA GLU A 135 10.67 5.70 8.11
C GLU A 135 9.75 4.60 8.64
N TYR A 136 10.28 3.73 9.51
CA TYR A 136 9.54 2.64 10.15
C TYR A 136 8.25 3.09 10.85
N LEU A 137 8.26 4.28 11.47
CA LEU A 137 7.12 4.82 12.20
C LEU A 137 6.04 5.43 11.29
N SER A 138 6.25 5.50 9.98
CA SER A 138 5.18 5.82 9.03
C SER A 138 4.22 4.66 8.82
N ARG A 139 4.62 3.43 9.13
CA ARG A 139 3.74 2.25 9.11
C ARG A 139 2.77 2.27 10.29
N LEU A 140 1.53 1.88 10.05
CA LEU A 140 0.49 1.74 11.07
C LEU A 140 0.66 0.37 11.75
N HIS A 141 1.29 0.33 12.93
CA HIS A 141 1.62 -0.92 13.64
C HIS A 141 0.50 -1.47 14.52
N TYR A 142 -0.52 -0.67 14.80
CA TYR A 142 -1.67 -1.05 15.62
C TYR A 142 -2.93 -1.07 14.78
N LEU A 143 -3.76 -2.12 14.93
CA LEU A 143 -5.03 -2.25 14.18
C LEU A 143 -5.97 -1.07 14.40
N GLU A 144 -6.04 -0.57 15.63
CA GLU A 144 -6.87 0.59 15.97
C GLU A 144 -6.42 1.86 15.23
N ASP A 145 -5.10 2.07 15.14
CA ASP A 145 -4.53 3.20 14.41
C ASP A 145 -4.71 3.02 12.89
N TRP A 146 -4.59 1.79 12.39
CA TRP A 146 -4.92 1.46 11.01
C TRP A 146 -6.38 1.78 10.68
N LEU A 147 -7.31 1.35 11.53
CA LEU A 147 -8.74 1.60 11.36
C LEU A 147 -9.02 3.11 11.39
N TYR A 148 -8.54 3.81 12.41
CA TYR A 148 -8.77 5.25 12.58
C TYR A 148 -8.15 6.11 11.48
N ASP A 149 -6.96 5.77 10.98
CA ASP A 149 -6.33 6.49 9.87
C ASP A 149 -7.08 6.26 8.55
N ASN A 150 -7.45 5.01 8.26
CA ASN A 150 -8.16 4.67 7.02
C ASN A 150 -9.62 5.18 7.03
N ASP A 151 -10.30 5.17 8.18
CA ASP A 151 -11.66 5.71 8.34
C ASP A 151 -11.69 7.23 8.11
N ARG A 152 -10.77 7.97 8.73
CA ARG A 152 -10.62 9.42 8.47
C ARG A 152 -10.31 9.77 7.02
N ARG A 153 -9.73 8.82 6.27
CA ARG A 153 -9.45 8.96 4.83
C ARG A 153 -10.58 8.41 3.94
N GLY A 154 -11.68 7.92 4.53
CA GLY A 154 -12.84 7.39 3.81
C GLY A 154 -12.57 6.06 3.09
N LEU A 155 -11.57 5.29 3.53
CA LEU A 155 -11.18 4.02 2.92
C LEU A 155 -11.87 2.81 3.54
N VAL A 156 -12.25 2.93 4.81
CA VAL A 156 -13.02 1.97 5.60
C VAL A 156 -14.02 2.74 6.45
N GLU A 157 -14.92 2.01 7.11
CA GLU A 157 -15.90 2.54 8.05
C GLU A 157 -15.81 1.74 9.35
N ASP A 158 -15.71 2.43 10.49
CA ASP A 158 -15.80 1.80 11.81
C ASP A 158 -17.26 1.43 12.13
N MET A 159 -17.60 0.17 11.86
CA MET A 159 -18.92 -0.41 12.11
C MET A 159 -19.15 -0.76 13.59
N THR A 160 -18.14 -0.72 14.47
CA THR A 160 -18.27 -1.20 15.86
C THR A 160 -19.32 -0.39 16.63
N ARG A 161 -19.40 0.91 16.38
CA ARG A 161 -20.39 1.78 17.04
C ARG A 161 -21.84 1.43 16.69
N ASP A 162 -22.06 0.88 15.51
CA ASP A 162 -23.39 0.51 15.01
C ASP A 162 -23.75 -0.94 15.34
N LEU A 163 -22.76 -1.81 15.52
CA LEU A 163 -22.95 -3.26 15.68
C LEU A 163 -22.73 -3.79 17.11
N GLY A 164 -22.02 -3.06 17.97
CA GLY A 164 -21.75 -3.44 19.37
C GLY A 164 -20.33 -3.91 19.62
#